data_AF-A0A833R5V6-F1
#
_entry.id   AF-A0A833R5V6-F1
#
_cell.length_a   1.000
_cell.length_b   1.000
_cell.length_c   1.000
_cell.angle_alpha   90.00
_cell.angle_beta   90.00
_cell.angle_gamma   90.00
#
_symmetry.space_group_name_H-M   'P 1'
#
loop_
_entity.id
_entity.type
_entity.pdbx_description
1 polymer ?
#
loop_
_entity_poly.entity_id
_entity_poly.type
_entity_poly.pdbx_seq_one_letter_code
_entity_poly.pdbx_strand_id
1 'polypeptide(L)'
;MTNEQPTRTSFWCGYKGKDYQSLFHYNNSGLYCGNYIQSVTPNLSLGTEVVWQPEHNMSRINFAARYNTNKMIASGRVWNEGAISLSFVQILSEKVSLASEFKYNPIKRYATLRVGYDYKFREKITERERERAREKERASESEADQRLEFEFMILRRAAMVSI
;
A
#
# COMPACT_ATOMS: atom_id res chain seq x y z
N MET A 1 -13.61 -2.75 36.57
CA MET A 1 -13.44 -1.91 35.37
C MET A 1 -12.88 -2.80 34.28
N THR A 2 -13.73 -3.35 33.42
CA THR A 2 -13.32 -4.25 32.33
C THR A 2 -12.59 -3.45 31.25
N ASN A 3 -11.37 -3.87 30.94
CA ASN A 3 -10.43 -3.20 30.04
C ASN A 3 -10.64 -3.68 28.60
N GLU A 4 -11.88 -3.62 28.11
CA GLU A 4 -12.21 -3.99 26.73
C GLU A 4 -12.09 -2.73 25.87
N GLN A 5 -11.04 -2.68 25.03
CA GLN A 5 -11.01 -1.70 23.96
C GLN A 5 -12.13 -2.06 22.97
N PRO A 6 -13.07 -1.15 22.68
CA PRO A 6 -14.16 -1.44 21.75
C PRO A 6 -13.58 -1.82 20.39
N THR A 7 -14.09 -2.90 19.80
CA THR A 7 -13.66 -3.36 18.48
C THR A 7 -13.90 -2.26 17.45
N ARG A 8 -12.82 -1.85 16.77
CA ARG A 8 -12.86 -0.77 15.76
C ARG A 8 -13.15 -1.36 14.39
N THR A 9 -14.36 -1.15 13.91
CA THR A 9 -14.76 -1.50 12.54
C THR A 9 -14.77 -0.23 11.68
N SER A 10 -14.12 -0.29 10.52
CA SER A 10 -14.09 0.81 9.56
C SER A 10 -14.68 0.37 8.23
N PHE A 11 -15.43 1.26 7.61
CA PHE A 11 -16.06 1.08 6.30
C PHE A 11 -15.60 2.19 5.37
N TRP A 12 -15.20 1.82 4.16
CA TRP A 12 -14.87 2.77 3.11
C TRP A 12 -15.76 2.54 1.90
N CYS A 13 -16.35 3.61 1.38
CA CYS A 13 -17.12 3.60 0.14
C CYS A 13 -16.47 4.59 -0.81
N GLY A 14 -15.90 4.09 -1.90
CA GLY A 14 -15.23 4.90 -2.91
C GLY A 14 -16.01 4.93 -4.21
N TYR A 15 -16.13 6.10 -4.80
CA TYR A 15 -16.64 6.28 -6.15
C TYR A 15 -15.61 7.02 -7.00
N LYS A 16 -15.27 6.47 -8.16
CA LYS A 16 -14.36 7.10 -9.11
C LYS A 16 -15.12 7.46 -10.38
N GLY A 17 -15.26 8.77 -10.61
CA GLY A 17 -15.78 9.32 -11.86
C GLY A 17 -14.66 9.48 -12.90
N LYS A 18 -14.96 10.21 -13.97
CA LYS A 18 -14.02 10.49 -15.06
C LYS A 18 -12.85 11.36 -14.58
N ASP A 19 -13.18 12.51 -13.98
CA ASP A 19 -12.22 13.54 -13.58
C ASP A 19 -12.23 13.81 -12.07
N TYR A 20 -13.02 13.05 -11.30
CA TYR A 20 -13.12 13.19 -9.85
C TYR A 20 -13.20 11.83 -9.14
N GLN A 21 -12.86 11.84 -7.86
CA GLN A 21 -12.99 10.70 -6.97
C GLN A 21 -13.54 11.18 -5.63
N SER A 22 -14.54 10.44 -5.14
CA SER A 22 -15.11 10.63 -3.81
C SER A 22 -14.85 9.40 -2.98
N LEU A 23 -14.47 9.59 -1.72
CA LEU A 23 -14.27 8.51 -0.76
C LEU A 23 -14.92 8.89 0.55
N PHE A 24 -15.85 8.07 1.00
CA PHE A 24 -16.45 8.18 2.32
C PHE A 24 -15.85 7.11 3.23
N HIS A 25 -15.39 7.51 4.39
CA HIS A 25 -14.82 6.66 5.42
C HIS A 25 -15.59 6.85 6.71
N TYR A 26 -16.12 5.74 7.23
CA TYR A 26 -16.84 5.68 8.48
C TYR A 26 -16.14 4.71 9.44
N ASN A 27 -16.05 5.08 10.72
CA ASN A 27 -15.57 4.21 11.77
C ASN A 27 -16.59 4.16 12.92
N ASN A 28 -16.79 2.97 13.49
CA ASN A 28 -17.65 2.75 14.65
C ASN A 28 -17.25 3.63 15.87
N SER A 29 -16.02 4.12 15.94
CA SER A 29 -15.58 5.14 16.91
C SER A 29 -16.10 6.56 16.61
N GLY A 30 -17.23 6.68 15.92
CA GLY A 30 -17.83 7.96 15.53
C GLY A 30 -16.98 8.82 14.57
N LEU A 31 -16.06 8.25 13.79
CA LEU A 31 -15.33 9.04 12.79
C LEU A 31 -16.07 8.99 11.45
N TYR A 32 -16.48 10.16 10.97
CA TYR A 32 -17.02 10.35 9.63
C TYR A 32 -16.03 11.18 8.83
N CYS A 33 -15.60 10.68 7.69
CA CYS A 33 -14.67 11.38 6.82
C CYS A 33 -15.14 11.32 5.37
N GLY A 34 -15.31 12.47 4.75
CA GLY A 34 -15.61 12.62 3.33
C GLY A 34 -14.42 13.24 2.62
N ASN A 35 -13.88 12.54 1.63
CA ASN A 35 -12.82 13.02 0.75
C ASN A 35 -13.38 13.23 -0.65
N TYR A 36 -13.09 14.37 -1.25
CA TYR A 36 -13.41 14.68 -2.63
C TYR A 36 -12.18 15.25 -3.32
N ILE A 37 -11.76 14.68 -4.44
CA ILE A 37 -10.66 15.19 -5.24
C ILE A 37 -11.07 15.24 -6.71
N GLN A 38 -10.78 16.35 -7.36
CA GLN A 38 -11.08 16.60 -8.76
C GLN A 38 -9.81 17.04 -9.49
N SER A 39 -9.58 16.47 -10.66
CA SER A 39 -8.54 16.92 -11.57
C SER A 39 -9.05 18.15 -12.33
N VAL A 40 -8.46 19.31 -12.04
CA VAL A 40 -8.81 20.59 -12.69
C VAL A 40 -8.02 20.75 -13.98
N THR A 41 -6.77 20.25 -14.00
CA THR A 41 -5.94 20.15 -15.22
C THR A 41 -5.28 18.77 -15.26
N PRO A 42 -4.68 18.33 -16.39
CA PRO A 42 -4.00 17.04 -16.48
C PRO A 42 -2.90 16.83 -15.43
N ASN A 43 -2.32 17.94 -14.96
CA ASN A 43 -1.22 17.95 -14.00
C ASN A 43 -1.65 18.45 -12.61
N LEU A 44 -2.85 19.02 -12.44
CA LEU A 44 -3.30 19.61 -11.18
C LEU A 44 -4.62 19.00 -10.73
N SER A 45 -4.60 18.40 -9.54
CA SER A 45 -5.80 17.94 -8.85
C SER A 45 -5.98 18.72 -7.55
N LEU A 46 -7.20 19.19 -7.32
CA LEU A 46 -7.59 19.86 -6.09
C LEU A 46 -8.62 19.01 -5.37
N GLY A 47 -8.60 19.02 -4.05
CA GLY A 47 -9.52 18.26 -3.25
C GLY A 47 -9.76 18.87 -1.89
N THR A 48 -10.78 18.35 -1.24
CA THR A 48 -11.14 18.70 0.12
C THR A 48 -11.45 17.42 0.90
N GLU A 49 -11.13 17.45 2.17
CA GLU A 49 -11.45 16.40 3.13
C GLU A 49 -12.21 17.05 4.27
N VAL A 50 -13.33 16.45 4.66
CA VAL A 50 -14.13 16.86 5.80
C VAL A 50 -14.13 15.71 6.78
N VAL A 51 -13.63 15.94 7.98
CA VAL A 51 -13.63 14.98 9.08
C VAL A 51 -14.55 15.50 10.17
N TRP A 52 -15.53 14.71 10.54
CA TRP A 52 -16.41 14.98 11.66
C TRP A 52 -16.33 13.83 12.66
N GLN A 53 -16.01 14.18 13.91
CA GLN A 53 -15.87 13.22 14.99
C GLN A 53 -16.68 13.70 16.21
N PRO A 54 -17.94 13.24 16.38
CA PRO A 54 -18.82 13.67 17.46
C PRO A 54 -18.27 13.33 18.84
N GLU A 55 -17.60 12.18 18.99
CA GLU A 55 -17.03 11.74 20.28
C GLU A 55 -16.04 12.75 20.87
N HIS A 56 -15.31 13.47 20.01
CA HIS A 56 -14.38 14.50 20.44
C HIS A 56 -14.88 15.93 20.18
N ASN A 57 -16.12 16.11 19.71
CA ASN A 57 -16.65 17.38 19.22
C ASN A 57 -15.72 18.10 18.23
N MET A 58 -14.96 17.32 17.44
CA MET A 58 -13.99 17.86 16.50
C MET A 58 -14.56 17.82 15.08
N SER A 59 -14.62 18.98 14.43
CA SER A 59 -14.87 19.11 13.00
C SER A 59 -13.64 19.71 12.35
N ARG A 60 -13.11 19.03 11.33
CA ARG A 60 -11.94 19.47 10.57
C ARG A 60 -12.25 19.49 9.09
N ILE A 61 -11.78 20.53 8.43
CA ILE A 61 -11.87 20.67 6.97
C ILE A 61 -10.46 20.91 6.47
N ASN A 62 -10.08 20.13 5.47
CA ASN A 62 -8.72 20.11 4.95
C ASN A 62 -8.81 20.34 3.45
N PHE A 63 -8.06 21.31 2.95
CA PHE A 63 -7.90 21.51 1.52
C PHE A 63 -6.60 20.85 1.07
N ALA A 64 -6.65 20.14 -0.04
CA ALA A 64 -5.52 19.45 -0.63
C ALA A 64 -5.33 19.88 -2.08
N ALA A 65 -4.09 20.16 -2.45
CA ALA A 65 -3.70 20.37 -3.83
C ALA A 65 -2.59 19.38 -4.17
N ARG A 66 -2.65 18.82 -5.37
CA ARG A 66 -1.64 17.91 -5.90
C ARG A 66 -1.28 18.34 -7.31
N TYR A 67 0.00 18.64 -7.51
CA TYR A 67 0.58 18.92 -8.80
C TYR A 67 1.50 17.77 -9.21
N ASN A 68 1.22 17.15 -10.34
CA ASN A 68 1.90 15.99 -10.87
C ASN A 68 2.58 16.34 -12.19
N THR A 69 3.87 16.04 -12.31
CA THR A 69 4.68 16.18 -13.52
C THR A 69 5.50 14.91 -13.69
N ASN A 70 5.97 14.61 -14.91
CA ASN A 70 6.73 13.39 -15.23
C ASN A 70 7.93 13.10 -14.31
N LYS A 71 8.53 14.13 -13.70
CA LYS A 71 9.71 14.00 -12.82
C LYS A 71 9.44 14.39 -11.37
N MET A 72 8.26 14.91 -11.04
CA MET A 72 8.04 15.59 -9.77
C MET A 72 6.57 15.59 -9.38
N ILE A 73 6.31 15.33 -8.10
CA ILE A 73 4.99 15.40 -7.50
C ILE A 73 5.07 16.35 -6.32
N ALA A 74 4.41 17.50 -6.43
CA ALA A 74 4.20 18.40 -5.32
C ALA A 74 2.79 18.20 -4.79
N SER A 75 2.63 18.17 -3.47
CA SER A 75 1.33 18.17 -2.82
C SER A 75 1.34 19.11 -1.63
N GLY A 76 0.24 19.80 -1.42
CA GLY A 76 0.03 20.69 -0.30
C GLY A 76 -1.29 20.35 0.36
N ARG A 77 -1.31 20.34 1.69
CA ARG A 77 -2.51 20.21 2.50
C ARG A 77 -2.55 21.32 3.52
N VAL A 78 -3.72 21.90 3.69
CA VAL A 78 -3.98 22.93 4.70
C VAL A 78 -5.19 22.49 5.49
N TRP A 79 -5.01 22.40 6.81
CA TRP A 79 -6.07 22.10 7.76
C TRP A 79 -6.66 23.40 8.29
N ASN A 80 -7.96 23.44 8.56
CA ASN A 80 -8.63 24.59 9.20
C ASN A 80 -8.06 24.93 10.59
N GLU A 81 -7.44 23.96 11.28
CA GLU A 81 -6.71 24.14 12.54
C GLU A 81 -5.38 24.92 12.36
N GLY A 82 -5.10 25.41 11.14
CA GLY A 82 -3.93 26.22 10.81
C GLY A 82 -2.67 25.41 10.49
N ALA A 83 -2.70 24.09 10.66
CA ALA A 83 -1.60 23.26 10.24
C ALA A 83 -1.47 23.24 8.70
N ILE A 84 -0.24 23.23 8.22
CA ILE A 84 0.10 23.16 6.79
C ILE A 84 1.07 22.00 6.60
N SER A 85 0.84 21.18 5.58
CA SER A 85 1.73 20.09 5.18
C SER A 85 2.04 20.18 3.70
N LEU A 86 3.29 20.39 3.37
CA LEU A 86 3.81 20.35 2.01
C LEU A 86 4.62 19.07 1.83
N SER A 87 4.43 18.38 0.71
CA SER A 87 5.21 17.20 0.37
C SER A 87 5.66 17.30 -1.08
N PHE A 88 6.95 17.16 -1.29
CA PHE A 88 7.61 17.30 -2.58
C PHE A 88 8.40 16.03 -2.86
N VAL A 89 8.03 15.31 -3.90
CA VAL A 89 8.70 14.09 -4.34
C VAL A 89 9.31 14.36 -5.70
N GLN A 90 10.62 14.21 -5.81
CA GLN A 90 11.36 14.35 -7.05
C GLN A 90 11.95 13.01 -7.46
N ILE A 91 11.61 12.57 -8.66
CA ILE A 91 12.15 11.36 -9.27
C ILE A 91 13.36 11.80 -10.08
N LEU A 92 14.56 11.54 -9.55
CA LEU A 92 15.82 11.92 -10.19
C LEU A 92 16.24 10.88 -11.25
N SER A 93 15.93 9.60 -11.01
CA SER A 93 16.21 8.48 -11.91
C SER A 93 15.28 7.29 -11.63
N GLU A 94 15.23 6.28 -12.51
CA GLU A 94 14.44 5.06 -12.31
C GLU A 94 14.74 4.32 -11.01
N LYS A 95 15.93 4.54 -10.45
CA LYS A 95 16.43 3.87 -9.24
C LYS A 95 16.41 4.77 -8.00
N VAL A 96 16.25 6.09 -8.15
CA VAL A 96 16.45 7.08 -7.08
C VAL A 96 15.29 8.05 -7.02
N SER A 97 14.57 8.04 -5.90
CA SER A 97 13.51 8.99 -5.60
C SER A 97 13.85 9.77 -4.34
N LEU A 98 13.78 11.09 -4.40
CA LEU A 98 13.94 11.97 -3.25
C LEU A 98 12.58 12.47 -2.80
N ALA A 99 12.30 12.41 -1.52
CA ALA A 99 11.06 12.90 -0.92
C ALA A 99 11.38 13.89 0.19
N SER A 100 10.74 15.05 0.15
CA SER A 100 10.78 16.07 1.19
C SER A 100 9.36 16.28 1.70
N GLU A 101 9.18 16.32 3.02
CA GLU A 101 7.91 16.64 3.67
C GLU A 101 8.15 17.72 4.71
N PHE A 102 7.41 18.82 4.60
CA PHE A 102 7.42 19.93 5.53
C PHE A 102 6.06 20.07 6.18
N LYS A 103 6.01 20.02 7.51
CA LYS A 103 4.80 20.24 8.31
C LYS A 103 5.00 21.42 9.23
N TYR A 104 4.05 22.32 9.24
CA TYR A 104 4.06 23.48 10.11
C TYR A 104 2.75 23.56 10.88
N ASN A 105 2.84 23.72 12.20
CA ASN A 105 1.69 23.98 13.06
C ASN A 105 1.89 25.35 13.73
N PRO A 106 1.11 26.38 13.37
CA PRO A 106 1.25 27.72 13.91
C PRO A 106 0.78 27.82 15.37
N ILE A 107 -0.20 27.01 15.79
CA ILE A 107 -0.73 27.01 17.16
C ILE A 107 0.33 26.47 18.13
N LYS A 108 1.01 25.38 17.76
CA LYS A 108 2.09 24.77 18.56
C LYS A 108 3.46 25.38 18.28
N ARG A 109 3.56 26.32 17.34
CA ARG A 109 4.82 26.92 16.82
C ARG A 109 5.90 25.88 16.54
N TYR A 110 5.50 24.74 15.98
CA TYR A 110 6.39 23.63 15.71
C TYR A 110 6.44 23.32 14.22
N ALA A 111 7.65 23.21 13.68
CA ALA A 111 7.91 22.85 12.31
C ALA A 111 8.67 21.51 12.27
N THR A 112 8.24 20.61 11.39
CA THR A 112 8.93 19.35 11.12
C THR A 112 9.29 19.31 9.64
N LEU A 113 10.57 19.23 9.35
CA LEU A 113 11.07 18.93 8.02
C LEU A 113 11.60 17.50 8.02
N ARG A 114 11.17 16.71 7.04
CA ARG A 114 11.65 15.35 6.81
C ARG A 114 12.16 15.27 5.38
N VAL A 115 13.33 14.68 5.21
CA VAL A 115 13.90 14.39 3.89
C VAL A 115 14.28 12.92 3.87
N GLY A 116 13.84 12.22 2.84
CA GLY A 116 14.12 10.81 2.63
C GLY A 116 14.55 10.57 1.19
N TYR A 117 15.29 9.49 0.99
CA TYR A 117 15.65 8.98 -0.33
C TYR A 117 15.28 7.50 -0.39
N ASP A 118 14.72 7.08 -1.50
CA ASP A 118 14.45 5.68 -1.81
C ASP A 118 15.39 5.24 -2.93
N TYR A 119 16.09 4.12 -2.69
CA TYR A 119 17.03 3.52 -3.62
C TYR A 119 16.58 2.10 -3.93
N LYS A 120 16.00 1.89 -5.11
CA LYS A 120 15.50 0.58 -5.53
C LYS A 120 16.65 -0.21 -6.15
N PHE A 121 17.34 -0.98 -5.33
CA PHE A 121 18.27 -1.99 -5.83
C PHE A 121 17.48 -3.22 -6.27
N ARG A 122 17.53 -3.56 -7.56
CA ARG A 122 17.03 -4.84 -8.04
C ARG A 122 18.05 -5.89 -7.63
N GLU A 123 17.84 -6.49 -6.48
CA GLU A 123 18.60 -7.66 -6.07
C GLU A 123 18.46 -8.71 -7.17
N LYS A 124 19.58 -9.05 -7.82
CA LYS A 124 19.63 -10.23 -8.68
C LYS A 124 19.45 -11.40 -7.72
N ILE A 125 18.27 -12.00 -7.72
CA ILE A 125 18.00 -13.28 -7.06
C ILE A 125 19.21 -14.16 -7.32
N THR A 126 19.94 -14.42 -6.24
CA THR A 126 21.24 -15.09 -6.29
C THR A 126 21.03 -16.49 -6.85
N GLU A 127 21.86 -16.90 -7.81
CA GLU A 127 21.74 -18.15 -8.56
C GLU A 127 21.59 -19.40 -7.66
N ARG A 128 22.01 -19.31 -6.40
CA ARG A 128 21.80 -20.31 -5.34
C ARG A 128 20.33 -20.67 -5.09
N GLU A 129 19.38 -19.74 -5.24
CA GLU A 129 17.96 -20.05 -5.06
C GLU A 129 17.36 -20.73 -6.29
N ARG A 130 17.86 -20.40 -7.49
CA ARG A 130 17.51 -21.11 -8.73
C ARG A 130 18.06 -22.53 -8.75
N GLU A 131 19.26 -22.74 -8.22
CA GLU A 131 19.84 -24.07 -8.06
C GLU A 131 19.05 -24.91 -7.05
N ARG A 132 18.71 -24.35 -5.89
CA ARG A 132 17.85 -25.05 -4.91
C ARG A 132 16.46 -25.36 -5.44
N ALA A 133 15.89 -24.51 -6.30
CA ALA A 133 14.61 -24.79 -6.94
C ALA A 133 14.72 -25.94 -7.96
N ARG A 134 15.78 -25.95 -8.79
CA ARG A 134 16.04 -27.05 -9.74
C ARG A 134 16.38 -28.38 -9.06
N GLU A 135 17.02 -28.34 -7.89
CA GLU A 135 17.28 -29.54 -7.08
C GLU A 135 16.00 -30.10 -6.49
N LYS A 136 15.07 -29.25 -6.04
CA LYS A 136 13.75 -29.71 -5.57
C LYS A 136 12.91 -30.31 -6.70
N GLU A 137 12.94 -29.74 -7.90
CA GLU A 137 12.27 -30.32 -9.08
C GLU A 137 12.87 -31.68 -9.45
N ARG A 138 14.20 -31.80 -9.52
CA ARG A 138 14.87 -33.09 -9.80
C ARG A 138 14.63 -34.14 -8.72
N ALA A 139 14.55 -33.75 -7.45
CA ALA A 139 14.21 -34.66 -6.37
C ALA A 139 12.77 -35.20 -6.51
N SER A 140 11.82 -34.34 -6.91
CA SER A 140 10.43 -34.75 -7.14
C SER A 140 10.26 -35.68 -8.35
N GLU A 141 11.02 -35.48 -9.43
CA GLU A 141 11.02 -36.37 -10.59
C GLU A 141 11.64 -37.73 -10.26
N SER A 142 12.73 -37.76 -9.48
CA SER A 142 13.33 -39.03 -9.01
C SER A 142 12.39 -39.81 -8.08
N GLU A 143 11.59 -39.14 -7.25
CA GLU A 143 10.59 -39.81 -6.40
C GLU A 143 9.41 -40.37 -7.20
N ALA A 144 9.02 -39.69 -8.29
CA ALA A 144 7.96 -40.16 -9.19
C ALA A 144 8.39 -41.42 -9.96
N ASP A 145 9.62 -41.44 -10.48
CA ASP A 145 10.17 -42.62 -11.18
C ASP A 145 10.32 -43.82 -10.23
N GLN A 146 10.76 -43.60 -8.99
CA GLN A 146 10.81 -44.67 -8.00
C GLN A 146 9.42 -45.23 -7.68
N ARG A 147 8.39 -44.38 -7.57
CA ARG A 147 7.01 -44.85 -7.36
C ARG A 147 6.48 -45.65 -8.55
N LEU A 148 6.79 -45.24 -9.78
CA LEU A 148 6.40 -45.99 -10.98
C LEU A 148 7.10 -47.36 -11.04
N GLU A 149 8.38 -47.44 -10.72
CA GLU A 149 9.11 -48.72 -10.64
C GLU A 149 8.54 -49.64 -9.55
N PHE A 150 8.16 -49.10 -8.39
CA PHE A 150 7.48 -49.87 -7.35
C PHE A 150 6.11 -50.41 -7.82
N GLU A 151 5.30 -49.60 -8.49
CA GLU A 151 4.01 -50.01 -9.05
C GLU A 151 4.18 -51.11 -10.13
N PHE A 152 5.13 -50.95 -11.05
CA PHE A 152 5.45 -51.96 -12.06
C PHE A 152 5.97 -53.27 -11.44
N MET A 153 6.78 -53.20 -10.38
CA MET A 153 7.26 -54.38 -9.67
C MET A 153 6.12 -55.15 -8.98
N ILE A 154 5.18 -54.44 -8.36
CA ILE A 154 3.99 -55.04 -7.73
C ILE A 154 3.13 -55.74 -8.79
N LEU A 155 2.87 -55.09 -9.92
CA LEU A 155 2.09 -55.68 -11.03
C LEU A 155 2.77 -56.92 -11.63
N ARG A 156 4.09 -56.92 -11.79
CA ARG A 156 4.85 -58.10 -12.23
C ARG A 156 4.76 -59.26 -11.25
N ARG A 157 4.83 -58.99 -9.94
CA ARG A 157 4.63 -60.03 -8.91
C ARG A 157 3.20 -60.58 -8.92
N ALA A 158 2.19 -59.73 -9.07
CA ALA A 158 0.80 -60.18 -9.14
C ALA A 158 0.53 -61.09 -10.36
N ALA A 159 1.09 -60.75 -11.53
CA ALA A 159 0.97 -61.56 -12.74
C ALA A 159 1.69 -62.93 -12.63
N MET A 160 2.76 -63.02 -11.84
CA MET A 160 3.53 -64.25 -11.66
C MET A 160 2.87 -65.25 -10.69
N VAL A 161 1.86 -64.83 -9.92
CA VAL A 161 1.14 -65.67 -8.94
C VAL A 161 -0.17 -66.24 -9.51
N SER A 162 -0.55 -65.90 -10.75
CA SER A 162 -1.79 -66.36 -11.42
C SER A 162 -1.57 -67.47 -12.47
N ILE A 163 -0.55 -68.32 -12.31
CA ILE A 163 -0.35 -69.57 -13.07
C ILE A 163 -0.29 -70.75 -12.12
#